data_AF-A0A1G3M532-F1
#
_entry.id   AF-A0A1G3M532-F1
#
_cell.length_a   1.000
_cell.length_b   1.000
_cell.length_c   1.000
_cell.angle_alpha   90.00
_cell.angle_beta   90.00
_cell.angle_gamma   90.00
#
_symmetry.space_group_name_H-M   'P 1'
#
loop_
_entity.id
_entity.type
_entity.pdbx_description
1 polymer ?
#
loop_
_entity_poly.entity_id
_entity_poly.type
_entity_poly.pdbx_seq_one_letter_code
_entity_poly.pdbx_strand_id
1 'polypeptide(L)'
;MREWQVAIHEWAKGKGWWDEDISQRRSFGDLCALFHSEISEAYEEYRNHHRTTEVYLNTTDRPGKPEGIPVEIADLVIRVLDFCEHEGIDLQAVMEQKHAYNHTRAFRHGGKAV
;
A
#
# COMPACT_ATOMS: atom_id res chain seq x y z
N MET A 1 4.25 -11.91 6.67
CA MET A 1 3.42 -10.76 6.22
C MET A 1 2.22 -10.57 7.15
N ARG A 2 1.60 -11.65 7.63
CA ARG A 2 0.52 -11.60 8.65
C ARG A 2 0.85 -10.78 9.91
N GLU A 3 2.03 -10.95 10.49
CA GLU A 3 2.44 -10.19 11.69
C GLU A 3 2.49 -8.67 11.44
N TRP A 4 2.99 -8.26 10.27
CA TRP A 4 3.00 -6.86 9.86
C TRP A 4 1.59 -6.32 9.66
N GLN A 5 0.71 -7.11 9.05
CA GLN A 5 -0.69 -6.76 8.86
C GLN A 5 -1.38 -6.42 10.19
N VAL A 6 -1.23 -7.28 11.20
CA VAL A 6 -1.78 -7.07 12.55
C VAL A 6 -1.17 -5.84 13.21
N ALA A 7 0.17 -5.74 13.22
CA ALA A 7 0.86 -4.64 13.89
C ALA A 7 0.54 -3.26 13.30
N ILE A 8 0.44 -3.15 11.97
CA ILE A 8 0.04 -1.92 11.27
C ILE A 8 -1.37 -1.50 11.69
N HIS A 9 -2.32 -2.44 11.68
CA HIS A 9 -3.71 -2.13 12.02
C HIS A 9 -3.89 -1.77 13.50
N GLU A 10 -3.18 -2.43 14.40
CA GLU A 10 -3.15 -2.07 15.82
C GLU A 10 -2.64 -0.64 16.03
N TRP A 11 -1.55 -0.26 15.34
CA TRP A 11 -1.06 1.11 15.36
C TRP A 11 -2.08 2.09 14.78
N ALA A 12 -2.73 1.76 13.67
CA ALA A 12 -3.72 2.62 13.02
C ALA A 12 -4.94 2.88 13.93
N LYS A 13 -5.45 1.84 14.60
CA LYS A 13 -6.49 1.98 15.64
C LYS A 13 -6.02 2.85 16.80
N GLY A 14 -4.79 2.68 17.26
CA GLY A 14 -4.19 3.54 18.29
C GLY A 14 -4.09 5.02 17.90
N LYS A 15 -4.22 5.34 16.61
CA LYS A 15 -4.28 6.71 16.07
C LYS A 15 -5.70 7.20 15.77
N GLY A 16 -6.73 6.39 16.04
CA GLY A 16 -8.13 6.75 15.82
C GLY A 16 -8.60 6.66 14.36
N TRP A 17 -7.82 6.05 13.47
CA TRP A 17 -8.14 5.99 12.03
C TRP A 17 -9.36 5.15 11.67
N TRP A 18 -9.86 4.35 12.62
CA TRP A 18 -10.97 3.42 12.47
C TRP A 18 -12.03 3.59 13.56
N ASP A 19 -12.06 4.74 14.23
CA ASP A 19 -13.07 5.03 15.25
C ASP A 19 -14.49 5.04 14.63
N GLU A 20 -15.48 4.59 15.39
CA GLU A 20 -16.85 4.31 14.89
C GLU A 20 -17.69 5.57 14.58
N ASP A 21 -17.13 6.77 14.69
CA ASP A 21 -17.82 8.00 14.34
C ASP A 21 -18.20 7.97 12.84
N ILE A 22 -19.50 7.84 12.58
CA ILE A 22 -20.10 7.71 11.25
C ILE A 22 -19.68 8.88 10.34
N SER A 23 -19.42 10.07 10.90
CA SER A 23 -18.99 11.23 10.13
C SER A 23 -17.56 11.12 9.57
N GLN A 24 -16.74 10.22 10.11
CA GLN A 24 -15.35 9.99 9.69
C GLN A 24 -15.11 8.60 9.08
N ARG A 25 -16.17 7.78 8.98
CA ARG A 25 -16.04 6.42 8.45
C ARG A 25 -15.73 6.46 6.94
N ARG A 26 -14.53 6.02 6.59
CA ARG A 26 -14.11 5.88 5.19
C ARG A 26 -14.86 4.72 4.54
N SER A 27 -15.46 4.99 3.38
CA SER A 27 -16.00 3.95 2.51
C SER A 27 -14.87 3.20 1.81
N PHE A 28 -15.18 2.03 1.23
CA PHE A 28 -14.23 1.33 0.36
C PHE A 28 -13.76 2.21 -0.82
N GLY A 29 -14.64 3.07 -1.34
CA GLY A 29 -14.28 4.02 -2.39
C GLY A 29 -13.24 5.05 -1.93
N ASP A 30 -13.37 5.56 -0.71
CA ASP A 30 -12.41 6.50 -0.12
C ASP A 30 -11.04 5.82 0.10
N LEU A 31 -11.05 4.57 0.55
CA LEU A 31 -9.83 3.77 0.70
C LEU A 31 -9.15 3.50 -0.65
N CYS A 32 -9.90 3.19 -1.70
CA CYS A 32 -9.37 3.06 -3.05
C CYS A 32 -8.71 4.36 -3.54
N ALA A 33 -9.33 5.52 -3.29
CA ALA A 33 -8.74 6.81 -3.61
C ALA A 33 -7.42 7.05 -2.85
N LEU A 34 -7.38 6.67 -1.57
CA LEU A 34 -6.18 6.70 -0.73
C LEU A 34 -5.09 5.72 -1.18
N PHE A 35 -5.41 4.63 -1.87
CA PHE A 35 -4.39 3.75 -2.47
C PHE A 35 -3.85 4.37 -3.75
N HIS A 36 -4.74 4.96 -4.57
CA HIS A 36 -4.32 5.65 -5.78
C HIS A 36 -3.41 6.85 -5.49
N SER A 37 -3.64 7.58 -4.39
CA SER A 37 -2.77 8.71 -4.03
C SER A 37 -1.31 8.28 -3.86
N GLU A 38 -1.03 7.18 -3.17
CA GLU A 38 0.37 6.74 -2.96
C GLU A 38 1.05 6.33 -4.26
N ILE A 39 0.30 5.71 -5.19
CA ILE A 39 0.80 5.38 -6.52
C ILE A 39 1.08 6.67 -7.32
N SER A 40 0.21 7.68 -7.19
CA SER A 40 0.43 8.98 -7.79
C SER A 40 1.65 9.70 -7.20
N GLU A 41 1.88 9.62 -5.89
CA GLU A 41 3.07 10.17 -5.23
C GLU A 41 4.35 9.48 -5.75
N ALA A 42 4.35 8.15 -5.85
CA ALA A 42 5.45 7.41 -6.47
C ALA A 42 5.71 7.83 -7.93
N TYR A 43 4.66 8.17 -8.68
CA TYR A 43 4.79 8.65 -10.05
C TYR A 43 5.33 10.09 -10.11
N GLU A 44 4.98 10.97 -9.18
CA GLU A 44 5.56 12.31 -9.09
C GLU A 44 7.06 12.26 -8.74
N GLU A 45 7.48 11.36 -7.86
CA GLU A 45 8.91 11.11 -7.59
C GLU A 45 9.68 10.73 -8.88
N TYR A 46 9.09 9.86 -9.70
CA TYR A 46 9.65 9.52 -11.01
C TYR A 46 9.72 10.73 -11.95
N ARG A 47 8.67 11.57 -11.98
CA ARG A 47 8.64 12.81 -12.78
C ARG A 47 9.69 13.81 -12.33
N ASN A 48 10.03 13.82 -11.05
CA ASN A 48 11.09 14.63 -10.46
C ASN A 48 12.50 14.03 -10.66
N HIS A 49 12.62 12.99 -11.49
CA HIS A 49 13.88 12.32 -11.87
C HIS A 49 14.58 11.56 -10.73
N HIS A 50 13.86 11.21 -9.67
CA HIS A 50 14.39 10.31 -8.66
C HIS A 50 14.55 8.89 -9.22
N ARG A 51 15.58 8.17 -8.78
CA ARG A 51 15.78 6.78 -9.21
C ARG A 51 14.75 5.89 -8.53
N THR A 52 14.32 4.83 -9.21
CA THR A 52 13.37 3.84 -8.67
C THR A 52 13.84 3.10 -7.42
N THR A 53 15.13 3.19 -7.09
CA THR A 53 15.74 2.58 -5.89
C THR A 53 16.19 3.62 -4.87
N GLU A 54 15.95 4.91 -5.13
CA GLU A 54 16.39 5.99 -4.26
C GLU A 54 15.43 6.18 -3.09
N VAL A 55 16.01 6.29 -1.89
CA VAL A 55 15.32 6.73 -0.68
C VAL A 55 16.15 7.87 -0.11
N TYR A 56 15.51 8.99 0.18
CA TYR A 56 16.17 10.15 0.77
C TYR A 56 15.34 10.68 1.93
N LEU A 57 15.92 11.60 2.71
CA LEU A 57 15.21 12.28 3.79
C LEU A 57 14.84 13.68 3.32
N ASN A 58 13.57 14.06 3.47
CA ASN A 58 13.10 15.41 3.22
C ASN A 58 13.91 16.40 4.07
N THR A 59 14.37 17.48 3.45
CA THR A 59 15.19 18.54 4.10
C THR A 59 14.47 19.88 4.15
N THR A 60 13.21 19.93 3.76
CA THR A 60 12.44 21.16 3.55
C THR A 60 11.31 21.27 4.58
N ASP A 61 10.10 20.94 4.20
CA ASP A 61 8.86 21.13 4.93
C ASP A 61 8.58 20.00 5.94
N ARG A 62 9.16 18.81 5.72
CA ARG A 62 9.06 17.67 6.66
C ARG A 62 10.44 17.09 6.98
N PRO A 63 11.33 17.84 7.65
CA PRO A 63 12.70 17.41 7.91
C PRO A 63 12.79 16.01 8.52
N GLY A 64 13.51 15.11 7.86
CA GLY A 64 13.72 13.74 8.32
C GLY A 64 12.64 12.73 7.92
N LYS A 65 11.57 13.13 7.22
CA LYS A 65 10.63 12.17 6.62
C LYS A 65 11.34 11.41 5.50
N PRO A 66 11.34 10.07 5.47
CA PRO A 66 11.79 9.32 4.31
C PRO A 66 10.85 9.56 3.13
N GLU A 67 11.41 9.72 1.94
CA GLU A 67 10.71 9.94 0.67
C GLU A 67 11.40 9.17 -0.47
N GLY A 68 10.71 9.10 -1.61
CA GLY A 68 11.16 8.42 -2.82
C GLY A 68 10.22 7.29 -3.26
N ILE A 69 10.37 6.86 -4.50
CA ILE A 69 9.52 5.83 -5.13
C ILE A 69 9.36 4.57 -4.24
N PRO A 70 10.41 3.99 -3.63
CA PRO A 70 10.26 2.83 -2.76
C PRO A 70 9.43 3.12 -1.49
N VAL A 71 9.50 4.34 -0.96
CA VAL A 71 8.77 4.74 0.25
C VAL A 71 7.29 4.85 -0.06
N GLU A 72 6.92 5.50 -1.17
CA GLU A 72 5.51 5.63 -1.57
C GLU A 72 4.87 4.28 -1.93
N ILE A 73 5.66 3.35 -2.50
CA ILE A 73 5.21 1.95 -2.69
C ILE A 73 5.02 1.24 -1.33
N ALA A 74 5.90 1.49 -0.34
CA ALA A 74 5.74 0.94 0.99
C ALA A 74 4.47 1.50 1.67
N ASP A 75 4.20 2.80 1.53
CA ASP A 75 2.99 3.44 2.06
C ASP A 75 1.72 2.84 1.43
N LEU A 76 1.71 2.58 0.12
CA LEU A 76 0.64 1.82 -0.53
C LEU A 76 0.44 0.44 0.12
N VAL A 77 1.52 -0.33 0.30
CA VAL A 77 1.45 -1.68 0.88
C VAL A 77 0.92 -1.62 2.32
N ILE A 78 1.37 -0.66 3.11
CA ILE A 78 0.92 -0.44 4.49
C ILE A 78 -0.58 -0.15 4.52
N ARG A 79 -1.08 0.73 3.64
CA ARG A 79 -2.52 1.04 3.56
C ARG A 79 -3.36 -0.17 3.17
N VAL A 80 -2.88 -0.98 2.23
CA VAL A 80 -3.55 -2.22 1.82
C VAL A 80 -3.58 -3.23 2.96
N LEU A 81 -2.48 -3.39 3.70
CA LEU A 81 -2.40 -4.29 4.85
C LEU A 81 -3.36 -3.84 5.98
N ASP A 82 -3.38 -2.56 6.32
CA ASP A 82 -4.32 -1.99 7.31
C ASP A 82 -5.78 -2.28 6.94
N PHE A 83 -6.15 -1.99 5.69
CA PHE A 83 -7.48 -2.30 5.16
C PHE A 83 -7.80 -3.80 5.25
N CYS A 84 -6.88 -4.66 4.84
CA CYS A 84 -7.10 -6.11 4.88
C CYS A 84 -7.32 -6.60 6.31
N GLU A 85 -6.58 -6.10 7.30
CA GLU A 85 -6.84 -6.49 8.70
C GLU A 85 -8.19 -5.98 9.19
N HIS A 86 -8.55 -4.74 8.87
CA HIS A 86 -9.84 -4.16 9.23
C HIS A 86 -11.01 -5.01 8.72
N GLU A 87 -10.93 -5.49 7.48
CA GLU A 87 -11.96 -6.32 6.84
C GLU A 87 -11.86 -7.82 7.19
N GLY A 88 -10.86 -8.23 7.99
CA GLY A 88 -10.64 -9.64 8.34
C GLY A 88 -10.11 -10.50 7.18
N ILE A 89 -9.44 -9.89 6.20
CA ILE A 89 -8.82 -10.56 5.06
C ILE A 89 -7.38 -10.97 5.44
N ASP A 90 -7.07 -12.27 5.44
CA ASP A 90 -5.68 -12.73 5.48
C ASP A 90 -5.03 -12.57 4.10
N LEU A 91 -4.36 -11.43 3.89
CA LEU A 91 -3.77 -11.12 2.59
C LEU A 91 -2.67 -12.12 2.22
N GLN A 92 -1.90 -12.61 3.19
CA GLN A 92 -0.84 -13.58 2.93
C GLN A 92 -1.42 -14.89 2.39
N ALA A 93 -2.47 -15.43 3.03
CA ALA A 93 -3.15 -16.64 2.57
C ALA A 93 -3.77 -16.46 1.17
N VAL A 94 -4.39 -15.30 0.91
CA VAL A 94 -4.95 -14.97 -0.41
C VAL A 94 -3.85 -14.89 -1.48
N MET A 95 -2.71 -14.27 -1.16
CA MET A 95 -1.56 -14.21 -2.06
C MET A 95 -0.99 -15.58 -2.36
N GLU A 96 -0.83 -16.45 -1.36
CA GLU A 96 -0.36 -17.83 -1.52
C GLU A 96 -1.30 -18.62 -2.45
N GLN A 97 -2.62 -18.54 -2.21
CA GLN A 97 -3.63 -19.15 -3.08
C GLN A 97 -3.53 -18.63 -4.52
N LYS A 98 -3.44 -17.30 -4.70
CA LYS A 98 -3.34 -16.67 -6.02
C LYS A 98 -2.05 -17.05 -6.73
N HIS A 99 -0.94 -17.14 -6.00
CA HIS A 99 0.37 -17.50 -6.51
C HIS A 99 0.41 -18.97 -6.94
N ALA A 100 -0.14 -19.88 -6.15
CA ALA A 100 -0.31 -21.28 -6.51
C ALA A 100 -1.09 -21.44 -7.82
N TYR A 101 -2.20 -20.70 -7.98
CA TYR A 101 -2.94 -20.68 -9.24
C TYR A 101 -2.15 -20.04 -10.40
N ASN A 102 -1.29 -19.04 -10.16
CA ASN A 102 -0.45 -18.47 -11.22
C ASN A 102 0.56 -19.48 -11.79
N HIS A 103 1.04 -20.44 -10.99
CA HIS A 103 1.92 -21.53 -11.46
C HIS A 103 1.22 -22.49 -12.43
N THR A 104 -0.11 -22.55 -12.42
CA THR A 104 -0.85 -23.38 -13.38
C THR A 104 -1.04 -22.71 -14.74
N ARG A 105 -0.57 -21.47 -14.91
CA ARG A 105 -0.75 -20.71 -16.15
C ARG A 105 0.41 -20.96 -17.12
N ALA A 106 0.07 -21.01 -18.42
CA ALA A 106 1.07 -21.10 -19.47
C ALA A 106 1.97 -19.85 -19.49
N PHE A 107 3.19 -19.99 -20.00
CA PHE A 107 4.15 -18.88 -20.13
C PHE A 107 3.54 -17.70 -20.90
N ARG A 108 3.60 -16.50 -20.31
CA ARG A 108 3.03 -15.25 -20.85
C ARG A 108 1.53 -15.36 -21.20
N HIS A 109 0.72 -15.91 -20.30
CA HIS A 109 -0.74 -15.82 -20.40
C HIS A 109 -1.20 -14.36 -20.35
N GLY A 110 -2.18 -13.99 -21.18
CA GLY A 110 -2.81 -12.67 -21.16
C GLY A 110 -2.41 -11.72 -22.30
N GLY A 111 -1.57 -12.15 -23.25
CA GLY A 111 -1.41 -11.49 -24.55
C GLY A 111 -1.00 -10.02 -24.53
N LYS A 112 -0.44 -9.51 -23.41
CA LYS A 112 0.05 -8.14 -23.35
C LYS A 112 1.31 -8.05 -24.20
N ALA A 113 1.20 -7.38 -25.34
CA ALA A 113 2.34 -6.98 -26.14
C ALA A 113 3.29 -6.18 -25.24
N VAL A 114 4.57 -6.56 -25.28
CA VAL A 114 5.66 -5.83 -24.62
C VAL A 114 5.78 -4.45 -25.25
#